data_AF-A0A285I3Y1-F1
#
_entry.id   AF-A0A285I3Y1-F1
#
_cell.length_a   1.000
_cell.length_b   1.000
_cell.length_c   1.000
_cell.angle_alpha   90.00
_cell.angle_beta   90.00
_cell.angle_gamma   90.00
#
_symmetry.space_group_name_H-M   'P 1'
#
loop_
_entity.id
_entity.type
_entity.pdbx_description
1 polymer ?
#
loop_
_entity_poly.entity_id
_entity_poly.type
_entity_poly.pdbx_seq_one_letter_code
_entity_poly.pdbx_strand_id
1 'polypeptide(L)'
;MEMRQHVTTAARLALAQWSQRLGADGMEAMRSRPGLTAAVDQHIAQIRDTIGHARPEALAAYADGVADAVTAKGWRADETARGWEGASWPSLHLLAVCVLAARLS
;
A
#
# COMPACT_ATOMS: atom_id res chain seq x y z
N MET A 1 19.24 -19.55 7.22
CA MET A 1 19.05 -19.02 5.85
C MET A 1 17.61 -19.25 5.37
N GLU A 2 17.09 -20.47 5.57
CA GLU A 2 15.71 -20.89 5.25
C GLU A 2 14.61 -20.00 5.87
N MET A 3 14.68 -19.70 7.17
CA MET A 3 13.70 -18.83 7.87
C MET A 3 13.51 -17.46 7.19
N ARG A 4 14.61 -16.82 6.76
CA ARG A 4 14.54 -15.49 6.13
C ARG A 4 13.83 -15.57 4.77
N GLN A 5 14.02 -16.65 4.02
CA GLN A 5 13.37 -16.85 2.73
C GLN A 5 11.86 -17.10 2.88
N HIS A 6 11.44 -17.80 3.93
CA HIS A 6 10.01 -17.97 4.25
C HIS A 6 9.34 -16.64 4.59
N VAL A 7 9.98 -15.80 5.42
CA VAL A 7 9.46 -14.47 5.77
C VAL A 7 9.34 -13.57 4.54
N THR A 8 10.36 -13.53 3.68
CA THR A 8 10.29 -12.75 2.43
C THR A 8 9.15 -13.23 1.52
N THR A 9 8.96 -14.54 1.41
CA THR A 9 7.89 -15.13 0.59
C THR A 9 6.51 -14.77 1.14
N ALA A 10 6.31 -14.92 2.45
CA ALA A 10 5.06 -14.54 3.11
C ALA A 10 4.76 -13.04 2.95
N ALA A 11 5.77 -12.18 3.11
CA ALA A 11 5.63 -10.74 2.92
C ALA A 11 5.22 -10.38 1.48
N ARG A 12 5.82 -11.03 0.48
CA ARG A 12 5.42 -10.85 -0.93
C ARG A 12 3.98 -11.29 -1.19
N LEU A 13 3.53 -12.39 -0.58
CA LEU A 13 2.14 -12.85 -0.68
C LEU A 13 1.17 -11.86 -0.03
N ALA A 14 1.52 -11.26 1.12
CA ALA A 14 0.72 -10.21 1.74
C ALA A 14 0.62 -8.97 0.83
N LEU A 15 1.74 -8.50 0.28
CA LEU A 15 1.76 -7.37 -0.65
C LEU A 15 0.98 -7.65 -1.94
N ALA A 16 1.02 -8.89 -2.44
CA ALA A 16 0.22 -9.29 -3.61
C ALA A 16 -1.28 -9.24 -3.32
N GLN A 17 -1.72 -9.66 -2.14
CA GLN A 17 -3.12 -9.53 -1.72
C GLN A 17 -3.55 -8.05 -1.62
N TRP A 18 -2.70 -7.18 -1.08
CA TRP A 18 -2.95 -5.74 -1.08
C TRP A 18 -3.04 -5.17 -2.50
N SER A 19 -2.14 -5.58 -3.39
CA SER A 19 -2.17 -5.18 -4.81
C SER A 19 -3.48 -5.58 -5.49
N GLN A 20 -4.00 -6.78 -5.22
CA GLN A 20 -5.29 -7.23 -5.76
C GLN A 20 -6.48 -6.45 -5.19
N ARG A 21 -6.44 -6.10 -3.90
CA ARG A 21 -7.56 -5.42 -3.22
C ARG A 21 -7.68 -3.95 -3.56
N LEU A 22 -6.57 -3.25 -3.78
CA LEU A 22 -6.57 -1.80 -4.02
C LEU A 22 -5.50 -1.32 -5.01
N GLY A 23 -4.36 -2.01 -5.11
CA GLY A 23 -3.22 -1.55 -5.89
C GLY A 23 -3.49 -1.48 -7.40
N ALA A 24 -4.08 -2.53 -7.98
CA ALA A 24 -4.31 -2.60 -9.43
C ALA A 24 -5.23 -1.48 -9.93
N ASP A 25 -6.39 -1.31 -9.28
CA ASP A 25 -7.36 -0.27 -9.62
C ASP A 25 -6.82 1.14 -9.35
N GLY A 26 -6.13 1.33 -8.22
CA GLY A 26 -5.53 2.62 -7.88
C GLY A 26 -4.41 3.05 -8.81
N MET A 27 -3.53 2.14 -9.20
CA MET A 27 -2.47 2.44 -10.16
C MET A 27 -3.02 2.70 -11.57
N GLU A 28 -4.13 2.07 -11.97
CA GLU A 28 -4.84 2.45 -13.20
C GLU A 28 -5.41 3.87 -13.09
N ALA A 29 -6.11 4.19 -12.00
CA ALA A 29 -6.68 5.51 -11.79
C ALA A 29 -5.61 6.63 -11.79
N MET A 30 -4.42 6.35 -11.25
CA MET A 30 -3.29 7.29 -11.25
C MET A 30 -2.88 7.73 -12.67
N ARG A 31 -3.00 6.84 -13.68
CA ARG A 31 -2.60 7.16 -15.07
C ARG A 31 -3.36 8.33 -15.67
N SER A 32 -4.63 8.50 -15.28
CA SER A 32 -5.51 9.57 -15.80
C SER A 32 -5.71 10.73 -14.83
N ARG A 33 -5.10 10.67 -13.62
CA ARG A 33 -5.36 11.61 -12.53
C ARG A 33 -4.05 12.11 -11.89
N PRO A 34 -3.45 13.19 -12.42
CA PRO A 34 -2.21 13.74 -11.88
C PRO A 34 -2.30 14.13 -10.40
N GLY A 35 -3.46 14.64 -9.96
CA GLY A 35 -3.69 14.98 -8.54
C GLY A 35 -3.63 13.76 -7.61
N LEU A 36 -4.13 12.61 -8.06
CA LEU A 36 -4.03 11.35 -7.31
C LEU A 36 -2.57 10.88 -7.24
N THR A 37 -1.84 10.99 -8.36
CA THR A 37 -0.40 10.65 -8.39
C THR A 37 0.38 11.50 -7.40
N ALA A 38 0.15 12.81 -7.36
CA ALA A 38 0.80 13.71 -6.42
C ALA A 38 0.48 13.37 -4.94
N ALA A 39 -0.79 13.05 -4.64
CA ALA A 39 -1.18 12.63 -3.29
C ALA A 39 -0.50 11.32 -2.88
N VAL A 40 -0.44 10.34 -3.78
CA VAL A 40 0.25 9.06 -3.55
C VAL A 40 1.75 9.28 -3.35
N ASP A 41 2.39 10.14 -4.14
CA ASP A 41 3.83 10.45 -3.98
C ASP A 41 4.15 11.08 -2.62
N GLN A 42 3.27 11.93 -2.08
CA GLN A 42 3.42 12.46 -0.71
C GLN A 42 3.39 11.34 0.34
N HIS A 43 2.45 10.40 0.22
CA HIS A 43 2.42 9.25 1.11
C HIS A 43 3.63 8.33 0.95
N ILE A 44 4.14 8.16 -0.26
CA ILE A 44 5.38 7.40 -0.51
C ILE A 44 6.55 8.02 0.23
N ALA A 45 6.68 9.35 0.23
CA ALA A 45 7.70 10.05 1.00
C ALA A 45 7.56 9.76 2.51
N GLN A 46 6.35 9.93 3.04
CA GLN A 46 6.06 9.66 4.46
C GLN A 46 6.35 8.21 4.88
N ILE A 47 6.04 7.23 4.02
CA ILE A 47 6.33 5.82 4.29
C ILE A 47 7.83 5.60 4.35
N ARG A 48 8.58 6.12 3.37
CA ARG A 48 10.05 6.01 3.33
C ARG A 48 10.70 6.66 4.54
N ASP A 49 10.19 7.79 5.00
CA ASP A 49 10.67 8.45 6.22
C ASP A 49 10.43 7.58 7.46
N THR A 50 9.34 6.80 7.46
CA THR A 50 8.98 5.93 8.59
C THR A 50 9.77 4.61 8.61
N ILE A 51 9.90 3.94 7.46
CA ILE A 51 10.48 2.59 7.39
C ILE A 51 11.95 2.58 6.90
N GLY A 52 12.44 3.72 6.43
CA GLY A 52 13.74 3.83 5.77
C GLY A 52 13.76 3.08 4.43
N HIS A 53 14.59 2.03 4.35
CA HIS A 53 14.76 1.26 3.12
C HIS A 53 13.57 0.31 2.89
N ALA A 54 12.88 0.49 1.76
CA ALA A 54 11.77 -0.36 1.36
C ALA A 54 12.24 -1.78 1.03
N ARG A 55 11.86 -2.74 1.87
CA ARG A 55 12.00 -4.18 1.65
C ARG A 55 10.64 -4.86 1.76
N PRO A 56 10.41 -6.03 1.14
CA PRO A 56 9.11 -6.69 1.18
C PRO A 56 8.57 -6.88 2.60
N GLU A 57 9.42 -7.30 3.54
CA GLU A 57 9.03 -7.57 4.93
C GLU A 57 8.63 -6.30 5.67
N ALA A 58 9.37 -5.20 5.45
CA ALA A 58 9.10 -3.92 6.08
C ALA A 58 7.79 -3.31 5.54
N LEU A 59 7.56 -3.39 4.23
CA LEU A 59 6.33 -2.88 3.61
C LEU A 59 5.11 -3.70 4.03
N ALA A 60 5.22 -5.04 4.08
CA ALA A 60 4.11 -5.90 4.51
C ALA A 60 3.72 -5.62 5.96
N ALA A 61 4.69 -5.60 6.88
CA ALA A 61 4.44 -5.29 8.29
C ALA A 61 3.88 -3.88 8.48
N TYR A 62 4.35 -2.91 7.70
CA TYR A 62 3.83 -1.54 7.71
C TYR A 62 2.37 -1.48 7.26
N ALA A 63 2.04 -2.12 6.12
CA ALA A 63 0.68 -2.16 5.60
C ALA A 63 -0.29 -2.80 6.58
N ASP A 64 0.08 -3.94 7.17
CA ASP A 64 -0.76 -4.65 8.12
C ASP A 64 -0.98 -3.80 9.39
N GLY A 65 0.06 -3.17 9.92
CA GLY A 65 -0.07 -2.27 11.07
C GLY A 65 -0.96 -1.05 10.81
N VAL A 66 -0.85 -0.44 9.62
CA VAL A 66 -1.76 0.65 9.20
C VAL A 66 -3.19 0.14 9.11
N ALA A 67 -3.39 -0.97 8.38
CA ALA A 67 -4.72 -1.56 8.15
C ALA A 67 -5.41 -1.92 9.47
N ASP A 68 -4.71 -2.56 10.40
CA ASP A 68 -5.24 -2.90 11.73
C ASP A 68 -5.68 -1.64 12.48
N ALA A 69 -4.83 -0.60 12.49
CA ALA A 69 -5.11 0.65 13.19
C ALA A 69 -6.31 1.41 12.62
N VAL A 70 -6.52 1.38 11.30
CA VAL A 70 -7.62 2.09 10.65
C VAL A 70 -8.90 1.26 10.62
N THR A 71 -8.81 -0.07 10.52
CA THR A 71 -9.97 -0.97 10.60
C THR A 71 -10.58 -0.93 12.00
N ALA A 72 -9.77 -0.81 13.06
CA ALA A 72 -10.26 -0.55 14.41
C ALA A 72 -11.10 0.75 14.52
N LYS A 73 -10.95 1.67 13.57
CA LYS A 73 -11.69 2.94 13.47
C LYS A 73 -12.80 2.91 12.42
N GLY A 74 -13.12 1.74 11.88
CA GLY A 74 -14.22 1.54 10.92
C GLY A 74 -13.83 1.69 9.45
N TRP A 75 -12.55 1.86 9.13
CA TRP A 75 -12.11 1.86 7.73
C TRP A 75 -12.26 0.47 7.10
N ARG A 76 -12.67 0.45 5.83
CA ARG A 76 -12.75 -0.76 5.02
C ARG A 76 -12.21 -0.49 3.62
N ALA A 77 -11.49 -1.48 3.08
CA ALA A 77 -10.81 -1.36 1.79
C ALA A 77 -11.76 -1.17 0.59
N ASP A 78 -13.05 -1.47 0.72
CA ASP A 78 -14.06 -1.32 -0.34
C ASP A 78 -14.52 0.12 -0.58
N GLU A 79 -14.10 1.09 0.25
CA GLU A 79 -14.37 2.50 -0.03
C GLU A 79 -13.78 2.97 -1.38
N THR A 80 -12.72 2.32 -1.87
CA THR A 80 -12.09 2.61 -3.17
C THR A 80 -12.95 2.14 -4.35
N ALA A 81 -13.83 1.16 -4.15
CA ALA A 81 -14.79 0.73 -5.16
C ALA A 81 -15.79 1.86 -5.54
N ARG A 82 -15.87 2.92 -4.72
CA ARG A 82 -16.63 4.15 -5.01
C ARG A 82 -15.87 5.13 -5.91
N GLY A 83 -14.63 4.81 -6.28
CA GLY A 83 -13.73 5.63 -7.08
C GLY A 83 -12.66 6.33 -6.24
N TRP A 84 -11.50 6.62 -6.87
CA TRP A 84 -10.38 7.31 -6.21
C TRP A 84 -10.54 8.83 -6.04
N GLU A 85 -11.71 9.36 -6.38
CA GLU A 85 -12.04 10.77 -6.14
C GLU A 85 -12.45 10.93 -4.67
N GLY A 86 -11.71 11.72 -3.92
CA GLY A 86 -11.94 11.84 -2.47
C GLY A 86 -11.54 10.58 -1.67
N ALA A 87 -10.67 9.72 -2.22
CA ALA A 87 -10.14 8.56 -1.50
C ALA A 87 -9.62 8.98 -0.12
N SER A 88 -9.98 8.20 0.90
CA SER A 88 -9.60 8.53 2.27
C SER A 88 -8.08 8.38 2.47
N TRP A 89 -7.57 8.99 3.54
CA TRP A 89 -6.16 8.89 3.91
C TRP A 89 -5.67 7.43 3.96
N PRO A 90 -6.35 6.48 4.65
CA PRO A 90 -5.90 5.08 4.67
C PRO A 90 -5.80 4.43 3.28
N SER A 91 -6.75 4.71 2.37
CA SER A 91 -6.72 4.16 1.01
C SER A 91 -5.56 4.70 0.19
N LEU A 92 -5.32 6.02 0.23
CA LEU A 92 -4.17 6.64 -0.44
C LEU A 92 -2.85 6.11 0.15
N HIS A 93 -2.81 5.91 1.46
CA HIS A 93 -1.62 5.45 2.17
C HIS A 93 -1.28 3.99 1.86
N LEU A 94 -2.28 3.10 1.83
CA LEU A 94 -2.09 1.70 1.44
C LEU A 94 -1.82 1.55 -0.06
N LEU A 95 -2.38 2.41 -0.92
CA LEU A 95 -2.02 2.46 -2.34
C LEU A 95 -0.55 2.84 -2.54
N ALA A 96 -0.05 3.79 -1.76
CA ALA A 96 1.37 4.15 -1.77
C ALA A 96 2.28 2.96 -1.40
N VAL A 97 1.85 2.09 -0.48
CA VAL A 97 2.56 0.81 -0.21
C VAL A 97 2.55 -0.08 -1.45
N CYS A 98 1.41 -0.27 -2.11
CA CYS A 98 1.34 -1.09 -3.33
C CYS A 98 2.26 -0.55 -4.44
N VAL A 99 2.31 0.77 -4.63
CA VAL A 99 3.22 1.41 -5.59
C VAL A 99 4.68 1.16 -5.22
N LEU A 100 5.04 1.25 -3.94
CA LEU A 100 6.39 0.91 -3.49
C LEU A 100 6.71 -0.57 -3.71
N ALA A 101 5.78 -1.47 -3.39
CA ALA A 101 5.95 -2.90 -3.58
C ALA A 101 6.16 -3.28 -5.06
N ALA A 102 5.41 -2.65 -5.98
CA ALA A 102 5.57 -2.83 -7.42
C ALA A 102 6.91 -2.34 -7.98
N ARG A 103 7.65 -1.51 -7.22
CA ARG A 103 9.02 -1.07 -7.57
C ARG A 103 10.10 -2.02 -7.03
N LEU A 104 9.74 -2.98 -6.18
CA LEU A 104 10.66 -3.98 -5.62
C LEU A 104 10.68 -5.30 -6.41
N SER A 105 9.72 -5.48 -7.32
CA SER A 105 9.58 -6.65 -8.19
C SER A 105 10.50 -6.58 -9.40
#